data_AF-A0AAJ3HM87-F1
#
_entry.id   AF-A0AAJ3HM87-F1
#
_cell.length_a   1.000
_cell.length_b   1.000
_cell.length_c   1.000
_cell.angle_alpha   90.00
_cell.angle_beta   90.00
_cell.angle_gamma   90.00
#
_symmetry.space_group_name_H-M   'P 1'
#
loop_
_entity.id
_entity.type
_entity.pdbx_description
1 polymer ?
#
loop_
_entity_poly.entity_id
_entity_poly.type
_entity_poly.pdbx_seq_one_letter_code
_entity_poly.pdbx_strand_id
1 'polypeptide(L)' 'MRIVRGAPTDEELAALTAVLSVAIAEQALRDADTAPAPRVPSTWERTRRNLRTGITAGPGHWRAFTG' A
#
# COMPACT_ATOMS: atom_id res chain seq x y z
N MET A 1 -22.41 -0.75 -10.47
CA MET A 1 -22.25 -0.75 -11.94
C MET A 1 -23.42 0.00 -12.56
N ARG A 2 -23.24 0.73 -13.67
CA ARG A 2 -24.33 1.43 -14.38
C ARG A 2 -24.26 1.10 -15.87
N ILE A 3 -25.41 0.81 -16.47
CA ILE A 3 -25.54 0.68 -17.92
C ILE A 3 -25.80 2.06 -18.52
N VAL A 4 -24.98 2.44 -19.49
CA VAL A 4 -25.04 3.78 -20.11
C VAL A 4 -25.77 3.79 -21.45
N ARG A 5 -25.96 2.62 -22.06
CA ARG A 5 -26.63 2.43 -23.35
C ARG A 5 -27.15 1.00 -23.48
N GLY A 6 -28.26 0.83 -24.20
CA GLY A 6 -28.88 -0.48 -24.45
C GLY A 6 -29.82 -0.93 -23.32
N ALA A 7 -30.54 -2.02 -23.57
CA ALA A 7 -31.41 -2.68 -22.62
C ALA A 7 -31.09 -4.18 -22.65
N PRO A 8 -30.08 -4.65 -21.87
CA PRO A 8 -29.76 -6.06 -21.84
C PRO A 8 -30.91 -6.85 -21.22
N THR A 9 -30.97 -8.11 -21.60
CA THR A 9 -31.86 -9.08 -20.96
C THR A 9 -31.39 -9.39 -19.53
N ASP A 10 -32.29 -9.89 -18.71
CA ASP A 10 -31.96 -10.31 -17.34
C ASP A 10 -30.86 -11.38 -17.31
N GLU A 11 -30.85 -12.28 -18.30
CA GLU A 11 -29.85 -13.34 -18.45
C GLU A 11 -28.45 -12.77 -18.74
N GLU A 12 -28.35 -11.82 -19.65
CA GLU A 12 -27.07 -11.16 -19.96
C GLU A 12 -26.54 -10.37 -18.76
N LEU A 13 -27.43 -9.74 -17.98
CA LEU A 13 -27.06 -9.06 -16.75
C LEU A 13 -26.57 -10.03 -15.68
N ALA A 14 -27.22 -11.18 -15.54
CA ALA A 14 -26.80 -12.24 -14.63
C ALA A 14 -25.42 -12.80 -15.03
N ALA A 15 -25.23 -13.11 -16.32
CA ALA A 15 -23.96 -13.59 -16.85
C ALA A 15 -22.82 -12.58 -16.62
N LEU A 16 -23.04 -11.30 -16.93
CA LEU A 16 -22.07 -10.23 -16.69
C LEU A 16 -21.70 -10.11 -15.21
N THR A 17 -22.69 -10.16 -14.33
CA THR A 17 -22.48 -10.07 -12.88
C THR A 17 -21.67 -11.26 -12.36
N ALA A 18 -21.95 -12.47 -12.85
CA ALA A 18 -21.21 -13.68 -12.50
C ALA A 18 -19.73 -13.59 -12.94
N VAL A 19 -19.46 -13.11 -14.15
CA VAL A 19 -18.08 -12.93 -14.63
C VAL A 19 -17.34 -11.87 -13.81
N LEU A 20 -17.98 -10.73 -13.54
CA LEU A 20 -17.37 -9.66 -12.75
C LEU A 20 -17.11 -10.07 -11.30
N SER A 21 -18.01 -10.82 -10.68
CA SER A 21 -17.84 -11.28 -9.30
C SER A 21 -16.64 -12.22 -9.17
N VAL A 22 -16.47 -13.15 -10.12
CA VAL A 22 -15.30 -14.04 -10.18
C VAL A 22 -14.02 -13.23 -10.39
N ALA A 23 -14.00 -12.32 -11.36
CA ALA A 23 -12.82 -11.49 -11.63
C ALA A 23 -12.40 -10.62 -10.44
N ILE A 24 -13.38 -10.06 -9.71
CA ILE A 24 -13.13 -9.28 -8.48
C ILE A 24 -12.57 -10.18 -7.37
N ALA A 25 -13.12 -11.39 -7.19
CA ALA A 25 -12.62 -12.33 -6.18
C ALA A 25 -11.19 -12.77 -6.47
N GLU A 26 -10.87 -13.08 -7.73
CA GLU A 26 -9.51 -13.41 -8.16
C GLU A 26 -8.53 -12.25 -7.97
N GLN A 27 -8.96 -11.02 -8.27
CA GLN A 27 -8.15 -9.83 -8.03
C GLN A 27 -7.88 -9.65 -6.53
N ALA A 28 -8.88 -9.81 -5.67
CA ALA A 28 -8.73 -9.69 -4.23
C ALA A 28 -7.73 -10.71 -3.66
N LEU A 29 -7.73 -11.95 -4.19
CA LEU A 29 -6.74 -12.96 -3.82
C LEU A 29 -5.31 -12.58 -4.25
N ARG A 30 -5.15 -12.02 -5.45
CA ARG A 30 -3.85 -11.52 -5.94
C ARG A 30 -3.35 -10.32 -5.14
N ASP A 31 -4.26 -9.42 -4.77
CA ASP A 31 -3.92 -8.25 -3.94
C ASP A 31 -3.55 -8.69 -2.52
N ALA A 32 -4.17 -9.74 -1.98
CA ALA A 32 -3.77 -10.31 -0.69
C ALA A 32 -2.37 -10.93 -0.71
N ASP A 33 -1.97 -11.57 -1.83
CA ASP A 33 -0.64 -12.17 -1.99
C ASP A 33 0.45 -11.11 -2.24
N THR A 34 0.09 -9.99 -2.89
CA THR A 34 1.01 -8.89 -3.20
C THR A 34 1.02 -7.77 -2.16
N ALA A 35 0.15 -7.86 -1.14
CA ALA A 35 0.12 -6.91 -0.05
C ALA A 35 1.50 -6.85 0.64
N PRO A 36 2.13 -5.66 0.75
CA PRO A 36 3.38 -5.56 1.45
C PRO A 36 3.18 -6.01 2.90
N ALA A 37 4.05 -6.92 3.35
CA ALA A 37 4.01 -7.40 4.72
C ALA A 37 3.97 -6.19 5.68
N PRO A 38 3.20 -6.28 6.79
CA PRO A 38 3.20 -5.23 7.80
C PRO A 38 4.65 -4.91 8.16
N ARG A 39 5.00 -3.62 8.20
CA ARG A 39 6.37 -3.20 8.55
C ARG A 39 6.69 -3.71 9.95
N VAL A 40 7.48 -4.77 10.03
CA VAL A 40 8.04 -5.27 11.29
C VAL A 40 9.27 -4.42 11.62
N PRO A 41 9.32 -3.75 12.79
CA PRO A 41 10.50 -3.01 13.19
C PRO A 41 11.71 -3.94 13.20
N SER A 42 12.79 -3.53 12.54
CA SER A 42 14.02 -4.32 12.50
C SER A 42 14.62 -4.49 13.90
N THR A 43 15.49 -5.49 14.08
CA THR A 43 16.22 -5.69 15.34
C THR A 43 17.00 -4.45 15.74
N TRP A 44 17.61 -3.76 14.77
CA TRP A 44 18.27 -2.46 14.92
C TRP A 44 17.31 -1.37 15.41
N GLU A 45 16.13 -1.25 14.79
CA GLU A 45 15.11 -0.27 15.21
C GLU A 45 14.64 -0.51 16.65
N ARG A 46 14.54 -1.77 17.08
CA ARG A 46 14.15 -2.13 18.46
C ARG A 46 15.22 -1.83 19.50
N THR A 47 16.49 -1.92 19.13
CA THR A 47 17.65 -1.64 20.01
C THR A 47 18.14 -0.21 19.94
N ARG A 48 17.59 0.63 19.05
CA ARG A 48 17.93 2.06 18.90
C ARG A 48 17.61 2.94 20.13
N ARG A 49 17.10 2.37 21.22
CA ARG A 49 16.63 3.11 22.42
C ARG A 49 17.68 3.96 23.16
N ASN A 50 18.94 4.02 22.71
CA ASN A 50 19.96 4.90 23.27
C ASN A 50 20.83 5.62 22.22
N LEU A 51 20.44 5.68 20.94
CA LEU A 51 21.21 6.43 19.94
C LEU A 51 20.88 7.93 20.03
N ARG A 52 21.92 8.76 19.88
CA ARG A 52 21.83 10.24 19.84
C ARG A 52 20.69 10.69 18.91
N THR A 53 20.00 11.77 19.29
CA THR A 53 19.01 12.43 18.44
C THR A 53 19.62 12.79 17.08
N GLY A 54 18.79 12.85 16.04
CA GLY A 54 19.24 13.18 14.67
C GLY A 54 19.98 14.52 14.63
N ILE A 55 20.94 14.64 13.72
CA ILE A 55 21.67 15.90 13.48
C ILE A 55 20.70 16.88 12.82
N THR A 56 20.43 18.01 13.46
CA THR A 56 19.67 19.11 12.86
C THR A 56 20.54 19.79 11.79
N ALA A 57 20.19 19.65 10.52
CA ALA A 57 20.87 20.38 9.45
C ALA A 57 20.46 21.86 9.48
N GLY A 58 21.41 22.79 9.42
CA GLY A 58 21.14 24.22 9.33
C GLY A 58 22.37 25.10 9.58
N PRO A 59 22.32 26.39 9.19
CA PRO A 59 23.38 27.35 9.51
C PRO A 59 23.65 27.38 11.02
N GLY A 60 24.93 27.26 11.41
CA GLY A 60 25.33 27.25 12.82
C GLY A 60 25.16 25.92 13.57
N HIS A 61 24.59 24.88 12.93
CA HIS A 61 24.51 23.53 13.51
C HIS A 61 25.70 22.62 13.15
N TRP A 62 26.49 23.00 12.13
CA TRP A 62 27.78 22.39 11.82
C TRP A 62 28.90 23.11 12.58
N ARG A 63 29.04 22.85 13.88
CA ARG A 63 30.11 23.43 14.71
C ARG A 63 31.11 22.36 15.14
N ALA A 64 32.04 21.94 14.28
CA ALA A 64 33.28 21.25 14.71
C ALA A 64 34.27 20.94 13.56
N PHE A 65 34.41 21.78 12.55
CA PHE A 65 35.59 21.68 11.68
C PHE A 65 36.21 23.06 11.50
N THR A 66 37.23 23.32 12.31
CA THR A 66 38.32 24.24 11.99
C THR A 66 39.50 23.32 11.72
N GLY A 67 40.01 23.35 10.48
CA GLY A 67 41.10 22.48 10.04
C GLY A 67 42.35 22.60 10.89
#